data_AF-A0A179I6H3-F1
#
_entry.id   AF-A0A179I6H3-F1
#
_cell.length_a   1.000
_cell.length_b   1.000
_cell.length_c   1.000
_cell.angle_alpha   90.00
_cell.angle_beta   90.00
_cell.angle_gamma   90.00
#
_symmetry.space_group_name_H-M   'P 1'
#
loop_
_entity.id
_entity.type
_entity.pdbx_description
1 polymer ?
#
loop_
_entity_poly.entity_id
_entity_poly.type
_entity_poly.pdbx_seq_one_letter_code
_entity_poly.pdbx_strand_id
1 'polypeptide(L)'
;MNLRQRFIYNIVLFTVAVAVIYNSYESIGRFLRLFVPHSGYPLNQDQALARFRVQKKQSKNVPRIIHQVLHNWRQHGNESKLLPEWETQRQSCRDKNPEWEYKFWTEDMSRDLIRNEFPWFVETYENFRYPIQREQTVRYFILRHYGGIYIDLDFGCVNSLESLRPYAVFISDHRRGTLADKVLGAAPNHPFWVQVTETIPRHSHWTADWLTRLSMPQWRGAPEWSIFSSHRGGTAETWPVDIFVLGRKHWIVSTVSGVLGCAIGIYLGVKLLRKRRARRRRGYRPVSVSESRV
;
A
#
# COMPACT_ATOMS: atom_id res chain seq x y z
N MET A 1 19.62 43.84 12.35
CA MET A 1 18.34 43.12 12.13
C MET A 1 17.34 43.60 13.17
N ASN A 2 16.26 44.26 12.74
CA ASN A 2 15.29 44.88 13.67
C ASN A 2 14.48 43.82 14.43
N LEU A 3 13.91 44.18 15.59
CA LEU A 3 13.15 43.28 16.47
C LEU A 3 12.06 42.50 15.71
N ARG A 4 11.37 43.17 14.77
CA ARG A 4 10.35 42.59 13.88
C ARG A 4 10.93 41.53 12.93
N GLN A 5 12.12 41.75 12.38
CA GLN A 5 12.82 40.76 11.54
C GLN A 5 13.29 39.55 12.37
N ARG A 6 13.75 39.75 13.61
CA ARG A 6 14.08 38.66 14.53
C ARG A 6 12.85 37.84 14.91
N PHE A 7 11.72 38.49 15.14
CA PHE A 7 10.46 37.82 15.45
C PHE A 7 9.95 36.97 14.27
N ILE A 8 9.93 37.54 13.05
CA ILE A 8 9.54 36.80 11.84
C ILE A 8 10.51 35.65 11.57
N TYR A 9 11.83 35.87 11.71
CA TYR A 9 12.84 34.82 11.55
C TYR A 9 12.62 33.66 12.53
N ASN A 10 12.34 33.96 13.80
CA ASN A 10 12.08 32.93 14.80
C ASN A 10 10.78 32.15 14.52
N ILE A 11 9.72 32.81 14.03
CA ILE A 11 8.49 32.14 13.60
C ILE A 11 8.77 31.21 12.43
N VAL A 12 9.46 31.68 11.39
CA VAL A 12 9.79 30.85 10.22
C VAL A 12 10.66 29.67 10.63
N LEU A 13 11.67 29.89 11.47
CA LEU A 13 12.55 28.83 11.97
C LEU A 13 11.76 27.78 12.77
N PHE A 14 10.84 28.22 13.64
CA PHE A 14 9.97 27.35 14.42
C PHE A 14 9.02 26.55 13.52
N THR A 15 8.36 27.18 12.56
CA THR A 15 7.46 26.51 11.61
C THR A 15 8.21 25.47 10.77
N VAL A 16 9.40 25.80 10.29
CA VAL A 16 10.26 24.86 9.55
C VAL A 16 10.68 23.70 10.45
N ALA A 17 11.09 23.96 11.70
CA ALA A 17 11.46 22.91 12.64
C ALA A 17 10.29 21.96 12.94
N VAL A 18 9.08 22.49 13.18
CA VAL A 18 7.87 21.69 13.39
C VAL A 18 7.54 20.87 12.15
N ALA A 19 7.60 21.46 10.96
CA ALA A 19 7.37 20.75 9.71
C ALA A 19 8.39 19.62 9.50
N VAL A 20 9.67 19.85 9.76
CA VAL A 20 10.72 18.82 9.66
C VAL A 20 10.45 17.69 10.65
N ILE A 21 10.16 18.00 11.93
CA ILE A 21 9.85 17.00 12.95
C ILE A 21 8.63 16.17 12.55
N TYR A 22 7.55 16.80 12.10
CA TYR A 22 6.34 16.10 11.66
C TYR A 22 6.61 15.19 10.46
N ASN A 23 7.30 15.70 9.43
CA ASN A 23 7.65 14.90 8.26
C ASN A 23 8.62 13.75 8.58
N SER A 24 9.58 13.99 9.47
CA SER A 24 10.49 12.95 9.98
C SER A 24 9.74 11.89 10.79
N TYR A 25 8.80 12.28 11.66
CA TYR A 25 7.93 11.37 12.39
C TYR A 25 7.09 10.50 11.44
N GLU A 26 6.45 11.09 10.43
CA GLU A 26 5.70 10.35 9.41
C GLU A 26 6.58 9.45 8.55
N SER A 27 7.80 9.88 8.22
CA SER A 27 8.74 9.09 7.43
C SER A 27 9.30 7.90 8.23
N ILE A 28 9.65 8.12 9.50
CA ILE A 28 10.08 7.06 10.43
C ILE A 28 8.91 6.13 10.72
N GLY A 29 7.70 6.65 10.94
CA GLY A 29 6.49 5.86 11.13
C GLY A 29 6.20 4.96 9.92
N ARG A 30 6.30 5.48 8.69
CA ARG A 30 6.18 4.68 7.46
C ARG A 30 7.28 3.63 7.33
N PHE A 31 8.53 3.96 7.69
CA PHE A 31 9.63 3.00 7.72
C PHE A 31 9.39 1.91 8.75
N LEU A 32 9.06 2.25 9.99
CA LEU A 32 8.79 1.31 11.07
C LEU A 32 7.57 0.44 10.79
N ARG A 33 6.55 0.94 10.07
CA ARG A 33 5.40 0.14 9.60
C ARG A 33 5.79 -0.96 8.61
N LEU A 34 6.96 -0.87 7.95
CA LEU A 34 7.52 -2.01 7.22
C LEU A 34 7.87 -3.13 8.21
N PHE A 35 8.37 -2.78 9.40
CA PHE A 35 8.80 -3.69 10.47
C PHE A 35 7.72 -4.12 11.45
N VAL A 36 6.48 -3.69 11.21
CA VAL A 36 5.29 -4.18 11.90
C VAL A 36 4.60 -5.16 10.95
N PRO A 37 4.00 -6.28 11.44
CA PRO A 37 3.26 -7.19 10.59
C PRO A 37 2.30 -6.44 9.65
N HIS A 38 2.53 -6.59 8.34
CA HIS A 38 1.66 -6.04 7.32
C HIS A 38 0.24 -6.60 7.49
N SER A 39 -0.75 -5.87 7.00
CA SER A 39 -2.16 -6.08 7.35
C SER A 39 -2.83 -7.28 6.70
N GLY A 40 -2.32 -8.51 6.83
CA GLY A 40 -3.10 -9.67 6.40
C GLY A 40 -2.35 -10.98 6.32
N TYR A 41 -3.08 -12.09 6.53
CA TYR A 41 -2.54 -13.44 6.48
C TYR A 41 -2.60 -13.95 5.01
N PRO A 42 -1.44 -14.24 4.37
CA PRO A 42 -1.42 -14.79 3.02
C PRO A 42 -2.02 -16.20 3.02
N LEU A 43 -2.97 -16.42 2.13
CA LEU A 43 -3.72 -17.66 1.96
C LEU A 43 -3.70 -18.10 0.52
N ASN A 44 -3.21 -19.31 0.24
CA ASN A 44 -3.48 -19.90 -1.07
C ASN A 44 -4.91 -20.47 -1.14
N GLN A 45 -5.37 -20.79 -2.35
CA GLN A 45 -6.73 -21.27 -2.57
C GLN A 45 -7.02 -22.58 -1.81
N ASP A 46 -6.05 -23.50 -1.75
CA ASP A 46 -6.21 -24.78 -1.04
C ASP A 46 -6.36 -24.60 0.47
N GLN A 47 -5.59 -23.69 1.06
CA GLN A 47 -5.71 -23.33 2.47
C GLN A 47 -7.06 -22.68 2.77
N ALA A 48 -7.54 -21.79 1.89
CA ALA A 48 -8.87 -21.19 2.01
C ALA A 48 -9.97 -22.25 1.93
N LEU A 49 -9.86 -23.18 0.96
CA LEU A 49 -10.78 -24.32 0.82
C LEU A 49 -10.75 -25.25 2.03
N ALA A 50 -9.56 -25.58 2.54
CA ALA A 50 -9.39 -26.42 3.72
C ALA A 50 -10.04 -25.77 4.96
N ARG A 51 -9.81 -24.46 5.17
CA ARG A 51 -10.45 -23.70 6.25
C ARG A 51 -11.96 -23.67 6.11
N PHE A 52 -12.47 -23.44 4.90
CA PHE A 52 -13.90 -23.41 4.61
C PHE A 52 -14.57 -24.76 4.91
N ARG A 53 -13.92 -25.88 4.58
CA ARG A 53 -14.45 -27.24 4.88
C ARG A 53 -14.56 -27.50 6.38
N VAL A 54 -13.59 -27.03 7.17
CA VAL A 54 -13.56 -27.22 8.62
C VAL A 54 -14.53 -26.27 9.34
N GLN A 55 -14.62 -25.01 8.90
CA GLN A 55 -15.35 -23.96 9.60
C GLN A 55 -16.72 -23.67 9.00
N LYS A 56 -17.66 -24.62 9.15
CA LYS A 56 -19.04 -24.51 8.65
C LYS A 56 -19.85 -23.30 9.17
N LYS A 57 -19.42 -22.65 10.26
CA LYS A 57 -20.11 -21.52 10.92
C LYS A 57 -19.56 -20.12 10.59
N GLN A 58 -18.63 -19.98 9.65
CA GLN A 58 -18.10 -18.66 9.31
C GLN A 58 -19.18 -17.74 8.70
N SER A 59 -19.17 -16.47 9.12
CA SER A 59 -20.01 -15.42 8.55
C SER A 59 -19.67 -15.22 7.08
N LYS A 60 -20.64 -15.38 6.18
CA LYS A 60 -20.44 -15.21 4.73
C LYS A 60 -20.58 -13.73 4.36
N ASN A 61 -19.52 -12.97 4.60
CA ASN A 61 -19.49 -11.51 4.50
C ASN A 61 -19.53 -11.01 3.05
N VAL A 62 -18.91 -11.73 2.12
CA VAL A 62 -18.90 -11.38 0.69
C VAL A 62 -20.14 -11.94 -0.02
N PRO A 63 -20.93 -11.09 -0.70
CA PRO A 63 -22.05 -11.49 -1.55
C PRO A 63 -21.63 -12.40 -2.71
N ARG A 64 -22.55 -13.22 -3.19
CA ARG A 64 -22.35 -14.09 -4.36
C ARG A 64 -22.50 -13.30 -5.67
N ILE A 65 -21.63 -12.32 -5.87
CA ILE A 65 -21.63 -11.49 -7.08
C ILE A 65 -20.23 -11.53 -7.67
N ILE A 66 -20.12 -11.95 -8.92
CA ILE A 66 -18.89 -11.86 -9.72
C ILE A 66 -18.99 -10.61 -10.59
N HIS A 67 -17.99 -9.74 -10.51
CA HIS A 67 -17.90 -8.52 -11.30
C HIS A 67 -16.74 -8.61 -12.29
N GLN A 68 -16.98 -8.33 -13.56
CA GLN A 68 -15.94 -8.17 -14.57
C GLN A 68 -16.24 -6.92 -15.38
N VAL A 69 -15.20 -6.15 -15.69
CA VAL A 69 -15.32 -4.85 -16.36
C VAL A 69 -14.69 -4.94 -17.75
N LEU A 70 -15.37 -4.40 -18.76
CA LEU A 70 -14.81 -4.16 -20.09
C LEU A 70 -15.23 -2.77 -20.56
N HIS A 71 -14.27 -1.86 -20.74
CA HIS A 71 -14.52 -0.58 -21.41
C HIS A 71 -13.93 -0.67 -22.82
N ASN A 72 -14.78 -0.81 -23.84
CA ASN A 72 -14.29 -0.83 -25.22
C ASN A 72 -14.00 0.59 -25.73
N TRP A 73 -12.83 1.10 -25.37
CA TRP A 73 -12.36 2.43 -25.78
C TRP A 73 -12.05 2.56 -27.27
N ARG A 74 -12.01 1.46 -28.05
CA ARG A 74 -11.78 1.49 -29.50
C ARG A 74 -13.06 1.69 -30.29
N GLN A 75 -14.19 1.20 -29.78
CA GLN A 75 -15.51 1.33 -30.39
C GLN A 75 -16.58 1.39 -29.29
N HIS A 76 -16.99 2.60 -28.94
CA HIS A 76 -18.14 2.83 -28.07
C HIS A 76 -19.36 2.05 -28.59
N GLY A 77 -20.02 1.29 -27.71
CA GLY A 77 -21.18 0.46 -28.06
C GLY A 77 -20.87 -0.91 -28.69
N ASN A 78 -19.59 -1.27 -28.89
CA ASN A 78 -19.19 -2.62 -29.35
C ASN A 78 -18.48 -3.43 -28.25
N GLU A 79 -18.89 -3.27 -27.01
CA GLU A 79 -18.40 -4.06 -25.85
C GLU A 79 -18.81 -5.54 -25.93
N SER A 80 -19.57 -5.91 -26.96
CA SER A 80 -20.07 -7.25 -27.24
C SER A 80 -19.02 -8.20 -27.81
N LYS A 81 -17.88 -7.71 -28.34
CA LYS A 81 -16.87 -8.58 -28.96
C LYS A 81 -15.71 -8.88 -28.01
N LEU A 82 -15.98 -9.76 -27.05
CA LEU A 82 -14.95 -10.36 -26.21
C LEU A 82 -13.99 -11.22 -27.04
N LEU A 83 -12.72 -11.25 -26.63
CA LEU A 83 -11.80 -12.25 -27.16
C LEU A 83 -12.27 -13.66 -26.74
N PRO A 84 -12.19 -14.67 -27.61
CA PRO A 84 -12.60 -16.03 -27.29
C PRO A 84 -11.92 -16.60 -26.03
N GLU A 85 -10.66 -16.22 -25.77
CA GLU A 85 -9.96 -16.66 -24.57
C GLU A 85 -10.60 -16.07 -23.30
N TRP A 86 -11.01 -14.80 -23.32
CA TRP A 86 -11.68 -14.16 -22.19
C TRP A 86 -13.06 -14.75 -21.93
N GLU A 87 -13.81 -15.08 -22.99
CA GLU A 87 -15.09 -15.77 -22.81
C GLU A 87 -14.89 -17.17 -22.21
N THR A 88 -13.82 -17.87 -22.60
CA THR A 88 -13.47 -19.16 -22.00
C THR A 88 -13.18 -19.01 -20.50
N GLN A 89 -12.42 -17.98 -20.10
CA GLN A 89 -12.16 -17.70 -18.69
C GLN A 89 -13.42 -17.33 -17.92
N ARG A 90 -14.26 -16.46 -18.48
CA ARG A 90 -15.56 -16.09 -17.92
C ARG A 90 -16.45 -17.32 -17.71
N GLN A 91 -16.57 -18.17 -18.71
CA GLN A 91 -17.41 -19.37 -18.64
C GLN A 91 -16.90 -20.33 -17.55
N SER A 92 -15.57 -20.50 -17.42
CA SER A 92 -15.00 -21.31 -16.33
C SER A 92 -15.45 -20.84 -14.94
N CYS A 93 -15.58 -19.52 -14.73
CA CYS A 93 -16.10 -18.98 -13.48
C CYS A 93 -17.58 -19.21 -13.28
N ARG A 94 -18.40 -19.10 -14.34
CA ARG A 94 -19.84 -19.37 -14.27
C ARG A 94 -20.12 -20.85 -13.98
N ASP A 95 -19.38 -21.75 -14.64
CA ASP A 95 -19.52 -23.20 -14.46
C ASP A 95 -19.18 -23.64 -13.04
N LYS A 96 -18.14 -23.05 -12.43
CA LYS A 96 -17.74 -23.35 -11.04
C LYS A 96 -18.61 -22.64 -9.99
N ASN A 97 -19.44 -21.68 -10.38
CA ASN A 97 -20.23 -20.84 -9.48
C ASN A 97 -21.65 -20.61 -10.01
N PRO A 98 -22.46 -21.66 -10.22
CA PRO A 98 -23.76 -21.55 -10.88
C PRO A 98 -24.81 -20.74 -10.08
N GLU A 99 -24.65 -20.65 -8.75
CA GLU A 99 -25.54 -19.87 -7.88
C GLU A 99 -25.13 -18.39 -7.75
N TRP A 100 -24.08 -17.95 -8.46
CA TRP A 100 -23.56 -16.59 -8.33
C TRP A 100 -24.19 -15.67 -9.38
N GLU A 101 -24.55 -14.47 -8.94
CA GLU A 101 -24.90 -13.39 -9.85
C GLU A 101 -23.63 -12.97 -10.60
N TYR A 102 -23.76 -12.78 -11.91
CA TYR A 102 -22.67 -12.35 -12.75
C TYR A 102 -22.98 -10.98 -13.35
N LYS A 103 -22.18 -9.98 -13.00
CA LYS A 103 -22.30 -8.60 -13.50
C LYS A 103 -21.15 -8.26 -14.43
N PHE A 104 -21.50 -8.04 -15.69
CA PHE A 104 -20.57 -7.50 -16.68
C PHE A 104 -20.76 -5.99 -16.79
N TRP A 105 -19.70 -5.24 -16.54
CA TRP A 105 -19.73 -3.78 -16.47
C TRP A 105 -19.20 -3.17 -17.76
N THR A 106 -20.08 -2.47 -18.46
CA THR A 106 -19.76 -1.59 -19.58
C THR A 106 -19.25 -0.23 -19.10
N GLU A 107 -18.70 0.57 -20.01
CA GLU A 107 -18.33 1.96 -19.71
C GLU A 107 -19.55 2.77 -19.24
N ASP A 108 -20.69 2.64 -19.91
CA ASP A 108 -21.92 3.37 -19.55
C ASP A 108 -22.46 2.95 -18.19
N MET A 109 -22.56 1.64 -17.91
CA MET A 109 -22.95 1.16 -16.58
C MET A 109 -21.99 1.62 -15.48
N SER A 110 -20.69 1.68 -15.81
CA SER A 110 -19.66 2.18 -14.91
C SER A 110 -19.84 3.67 -14.61
N ARG A 111 -20.16 4.48 -15.63
CA ARG A 111 -20.45 5.91 -15.48
C ARG A 111 -21.72 6.12 -14.66
N ASP A 112 -22.77 5.35 -14.93
CA ASP A 112 -24.03 5.44 -14.20
C ASP A 112 -23.85 5.07 -12.72
N LEU A 113 -23.05 4.05 -12.42
CA LEU A 113 -22.68 3.73 -11.04
C LEU A 113 -22.03 4.93 -10.35
N ILE A 114 -21.03 5.55 -10.97
CA ILE A 114 -20.34 6.70 -10.38
C ILE A 114 -21.29 7.89 -10.22
N ARG A 115 -22.12 8.20 -11.23
CA ARG A 115 -23.06 9.32 -11.17
C ARG A 115 -24.12 9.16 -10.08
N ASN A 116 -24.67 7.97 -9.95
CA ASN A 116 -25.80 7.71 -9.05
C ASN A 116 -25.34 7.48 -7.61
N GLU A 117 -24.26 6.71 -7.42
CA GLU A 117 -23.83 6.27 -6.07
C GLU A 117 -22.69 7.10 -5.50
N PHE A 118 -21.91 7.77 -6.36
CA PHE A 118 -20.72 8.53 -5.96
C PHE A 118 -20.64 9.89 -6.67
N PRO A 119 -21.68 10.75 -6.58
CA PRO A 119 -21.75 12.00 -7.33
C PRO A 119 -20.57 12.94 -7.07
N TRP A 120 -20.00 12.89 -5.86
CA TRP A 120 -18.79 13.63 -5.48
C TRP A 120 -17.52 13.24 -6.26
N PHE A 121 -17.50 12.06 -6.91
CA PHE A 121 -16.36 11.54 -7.65
C PHE A 121 -16.50 11.73 -9.17
N VAL A 122 -17.66 12.15 -9.67
CA VAL A 122 -17.96 12.25 -11.12
C VAL A 122 -16.93 13.12 -11.82
N GLU A 123 -16.63 14.31 -11.29
CA GLU A 123 -15.67 15.23 -11.90
C GLU A 123 -14.27 14.60 -12.00
N THR A 124 -13.80 13.92 -10.95
CA THR A 124 -12.50 13.23 -10.98
C THR A 124 -12.51 12.07 -11.99
N TYR A 125 -13.58 11.28 -12.02
CA TYR A 125 -13.71 10.10 -12.88
C TYR A 125 -13.76 10.48 -14.37
N GLU A 126 -14.51 11.53 -14.71
CA GLU A 126 -14.65 12.04 -16.07
C GLU A 126 -13.35 12.66 -16.58
N ASN A 127 -12.59 13.32 -15.70
CA ASN A 127 -11.34 14.01 -16.02
C ASN A 127 -10.09 13.10 -16.03
N PHE A 128 -10.24 11.78 -15.87
CA PHE A 128 -9.11 10.88 -16.06
C PHE A 128 -8.55 10.98 -17.49
N ARG A 129 -7.23 11.21 -17.59
CA ARG A 129 -6.54 11.43 -18.86
C ARG A 129 -6.66 10.24 -19.82
N TYR A 130 -6.62 9.02 -19.30
CA TYR A 130 -6.64 7.80 -20.09
C TYR A 130 -7.89 6.96 -19.78
N PRO A 131 -8.62 6.44 -20.78
CA PRO A 131 -9.82 5.61 -20.55
C PRO A 131 -9.55 4.41 -19.64
N ILE A 132 -8.39 3.76 -19.76
CA ILE A 132 -7.99 2.64 -18.91
C ILE A 132 -7.95 2.99 -17.42
N GLN A 133 -7.75 4.26 -17.06
CA GLN A 133 -7.79 4.69 -15.66
C GLN A 133 -9.20 4.61 -15.09
N ARG A 134 -10.24 4.89 -15.90
CA ARG A 134 -11.64 4.73 -15.51
C ARG A 134 -11.96 3.26 -15.25
N GLU A 135 -11.58 2.38 -16.18
CA GLU A 135 -11.72 0.93 -16.06
C GLU A 135 -11.01 0.36 -14.82
N GLN A 136 -9.78 0.79 -14.57
CA GLN A 136 -9.01 0.36 -13.39
C GLN A 136 -9.57 0.93 -12.08
N THR A 137 -10.20 2.10 -12.11
CA THR A 137 -10.75 2.74 -10.92
C THR A 137 -12.12 2.21 -10.53
N VAL A 138 -13.00 1.98 -11.50
CA VAL A 138 -14.40 1.63 -11.22
C VAL A 138 -14.54 0.32 -10.42
N ARG A 139 -13.62 -0.64 -10.59
CA ARG A 139 -13.62 -1.90 -9.82
C ARG A 139 -13.66 -1.69 -8.31
N TYR A 140 -13.02 -0.63 -7.80
CA TYR A 140 -13.02 -0.30 -6.37
C TYR A 140 -14.37 0.26 -5.90
N PHE A 141 -15.02 1.04 -6.76
CA PHE A 141 -16.35 1.59 -6.48
C PHE A 141 -17.44 0.51 -6.58
N ILE A 142 -17.31 -0.43 -7.53
CA ILE A 142 -18.16 -1.62 -7.63
C ILE A 142 -18.09 -2.41 -6.32
N LEU A 143 -16.89 -2.73 -5.83
CA LEU A 143 -16.71 -3.47 -4.58
C LEU A 143 -17.19 -2.67 -3.35
N ARG A 144 -17.00 -1.35 -3.33
CA ARG A 144 -17.51 -0.49 -2.26
C ARG A 144 -19.04 -0.53 -2.21
N HIS A 145 -19.72 -0.48 -3.35
CA HIS A 145 -21.19 -0.42 -3.38
C HIS A 145 -21.82 -1.82 -3.23
N TYR A 146 -21.47 -2.77 -4.10
CA TYR A 146 -22.11 -4.10 -4.15
C TYR A 146 -21.43 -5.13 -3.25
N GLY A 147 -20.19 -4.91 -2.82
CA GLY A 147 -19.34 -6.00 -2.34
C GLY A 147 -19.01 -6.98 -3.48
N GLY A 148 -18.94 -8.26 -3.17
CA GLY A 148 -18.74 -9.32 -4.16
C GLY A 148 -17.27 -9.57 -4.45
N ILE A 149 -17.00 -10.22 -5.58
CA ILE A 149 -15.67 -10.56 -6.05
C ILE A 149 -15.49 -10.01 -7.46
N TYR A 150 -14.48 -9.17 -7.64
CA TYR A 150 -14.03 -8.69 -8.93
C TYR A 150 -12.93 -9.60 -9.48
N ILE A 151 -13.00 -9.93 -10.78
CA ILE A 151 -12.04 -10.79 -11.49
C ILE A 151 -11.76 -10.17 -12.88
N ASP A 152 -10.50 -9.90 -13.19
CA ASP A 152 -10.09 -9.45 -14.54
C ASP A 152 -10.50 -10.48 -15.62
N LEU A 153 -10.76 -10.03 -16.85
CA LEU A 153 -11.32 -10.88 -17.92
C LEU A 153 -10.38 -11.99 -18.41
N ASP A 154 -9.09 -11.86 -18.16
CA ASP A 154 -8.07 -12.87 -18.47
C ASP A 154 -7.88 -13.89 -17.35
N PHE A 155 -8.71 -13.87 -16.30
CA PHE A 155 -8.69 -14.84 -15.19
C PHE A 155 -9.94 -15.72 -15.18
N GLY A 156 -9.72 -17.03 -15.10
CA GLY A 156 -10.75 -18.04 -14.93
C GLY A 156 -10.75 -18.68 -13.55
N CYS A 157 -11.76 -19.51 -13.28
CA CYS A 157 -11.93 -20.18 -12.01
C CYS A 157 -11.67 -21.68 -12.15
N VAL A 158 -10.71 -22.17 -11.36
CA VAL A 158 -10.44 -23.61 -11.24
C VAL A 158 -11.39 -24.27 -10.23
N ASN A 159 -11.72 -23.54 -9.17
CA ASN A 159 -12.59 -23.98 -8.07
C ASN A 159 -13.70 -22.96 -7.78
N SER A 160 -14.70 -23.37 -7.00
CA SER A 160 -15.74 -22.47 -6.50
C SER A 160 -15.15 -21.38 -5.59
N LEU A 161 -15.71 -20.18 -5.72
CA LEU A 161 -15.35 -18.98 -4.95
C LEU A 161 -16.00 -18.96 -3.54
N GLU A 162 -16.82 -19.94 -3.18
CA GLU A 162 -17.48 -19.99 -1.86
C GLU A 162 -16.48 -19.91 -0.69
N SER A 163 -15.29 -20.49 -0.86
CA SER A 163 -14.23 -20.46 0.14
C SER A 163 -13.69 -19.07 0.45
N LEU A 164 -13.93 -18.10 -0.43
CA LEU A 164 -13.46 -16.72 -0.27
C LEU A 164 -14.47 -15.84 0.47
N ARG A 165 -15.73 -16.28 0.58
CA ARG A 165 -16.82 -15.48 1.17
C ARG A 165 -16.66 -15.13 2.65
N PRO A 166 -16.00 -15.95 3.48
CA PRO A 166 -15.75 -15.60 4.87
C PRO A 166 -14.88 -14.35 5.07
N TYR A 167 -14.01 -14.05 4.11
CA TYR A 167 -13.06 -12.96 4.23
C TYR A 167 -13.74 -11.64 3.82
N ALA A 168 -14.09 -10.80 4.82
CA ALA A 168 -14.80 -9.54 4.60
C ALA A 168 -14.09 -8.56 3.66
N VAL A 169 -12.78 -8.71 3.47
CA VAL A 169 -12.02 -8.09 2.39
C VAL A 169 -10.83 -8.96 2.04
N PHE A 170 -10.50 -9.05 0.76
CA PHE A 170 -9.27 -9.66 0.30
C PHE A 170 -8.76 -9.09 -1.02
N ILE A 171 -7.46 -9.25 -1.25
CA ILE A 171 -6.72 -8.81 -2.45
C ILE A 171 -5.75 -9.91 -2.84
N SER A 172 -5.53 -10.18 -4.13
CA SER A 172 -4.51 -11.15 -4.53
C SER A 172 -3.08 -10.61 -4.35
N ASP A 173 -2.10 -11.48 -4.15
CA ASP A 173 -0.67 -11.18 -4.02
C ASP A 173 0.11 -12.06 -5.01
N HIS A 174 1.10 -11.46 -5.67
CA HIS A 174 2.06 -12.14 -6.54
C HIS A 174 3.14 -12.95 -5.77
N ARG A 175 2.86 -13.38 -4.54
CA ARG A 175 3.76 -14.12 -3.64
C ARG A 175 5.05 -13.40 -3.25
N ARG A 176 5.20 -12.12 -3.58
CA ARG A 176 6.38 -11.30 -3.26
C ARG A 176 5.98 -10.05 -2.49
N GLY A 177 4.77 -10.07 -1.92
CA GLY A 177 4.17 -8.98 -1.15
C GLY A 177 3.73 -7.78 -1.99
N THR A 178 3.82 -7.87 -3.32
CA THR A 178 3.19 -6.91 -4.22
C THR A 178 1.75 -7.34 -4.44
N LEU A 179 0.82 -6.55 -3.91
CA LEU A 179 -0.61 -6.75 -4.13
C LEU A 179 -0.95 -6.62 -5.63
N ALA A 180 -1.83 -7.51 -6.09
CA ALA A 180 -2.33 -7.60 -7.45
C ALA A 180 -3.77 -7.06 -7.51
N ASP A 181 -4.09 -6.32 -8.58
CA ASP A 181 -5.39 -5.69 -8.79
C ASP A 181 -6.38 -6.54 -9.61
N LYS A 182 -6.06 -7.83 -9.78
CA LYS A 182 -6.72 -8.77 -10.71
C LYS A 182 -7.87 -9.55 -10.10
N VAL A 183 -7.78 -9.86 -8.82
CA VAL A 183 -8.80 -10.60 -8.08
C VAL A 183 -8.95 -9.96 -6.72
N LEU A 184 -10.11 -9.35 -6.50
CA LEU A 184 -10.39 -8.51 -5.34
C LEU A 184 -11.74 -8.91 -4.77
N GLY A 185 -11.92 -8.84 -3.45
CA GLY A 185 -13.21 -9.15 -2.85
C GLY A 185 -13.52 -8.35 -1.60
N ALA A 186 -14.82 -8.19 -1.35
CA ALA A 186 -15.30 -7.36 -0.25
C ALA A 186 -16.72 -7.69 0.21
N ALA A 187 -16.97 -7.47 1.49
CA ALA A 187 -18.29 -7.11 1.96
C ALA A 187 -18.68 -5.73 1.41
N PRO A 188 -19.98 -5.47 1.16
CA PRO A 188 -20.46 -4.15 0.76
C PRO A 188 -20.03 -3.10 1.80
N ASN A 189 -19.61 -1.94 1.30
CA ASN A 189 -19.18 -0.78 2.10
C ASN A 189 -18.08 -1.10 3.14
N HIS A 190 -17.22 -2.10 2.87
CA HIS A 190 -16.12 -2.43 3.77
C HIS A 190 -15.17 -1.23 3.96
N PRO A 191 -14.75 -0.88 5.19
CA PRO A 191 -13.95 0.32 5.48
C PRO A 191 -12.69 0.47 4.63
N PHE A 192 -12.06 -0.65 4.27
CA PHE A 192 -10.92 -0.67 3.36
C PHE A 192 -11.21 -0.02 2.00
N TRP A 193 -12.30 -0.40 1.33
CA TRP A 193 -12.64 0.15 0.00
C TRP A 193 -13.19 1.56 0.07
N VAL A 194 -13.84 1.93 1.20
CA VAL A 194 -14.16 3.33 1.51
C VAL A 194 -12.89 4.17 1.52
N GLN A 195 -11.88 3.75 2.28
CA GLN A 195 -10.61 4.46 2.38
C GLN A 195 -9.89 4.53 1.03
N VAL A 196 -9.84 3.42 0.26
CA VAL A 196 -9.22 3.39 -1.07
C VAL A 196 -9.90 4.40 -1.98
N THR A 197 -11.22 4.33 -2.15
CA THR A 197 -11.97 5.20 -3.07
C THR A 197 -11.90 6.69 -2.68
N GLU A 198 -11.94 7.02 -1.40
CA GLU A 198 -11.85 8.42 -0.93
C GLU A 198 -10.44 9.02 -1.01
N THR A 199 -9.42 8.17 -1.15
CA THR A 199 -8.03 8.61 -1.29
C THR A 199 -7.68 8.98 -2.73
N ILE A 200 -8.42 8.46 -3.72
CA ILE A 200 -8.13 8.65 -5.15
C ILE A 200 -8.12 10.14 -5.56
N PRO A 201 -9.13 10.98 -5.22
CA PRO A 201 -9.12 12.40 -5.61
C PRO A 201 -7.93 13.19 -5.04
N ARG A 202 -7.48 12.84 -3.83
CA ARG A 202 -6.37 13.56 -3.18
C ARG A 202 -5.06 13.41 -3.94
N HIS A 203 -4.96 12.38 -4.76
CA HIS A 203 -3.76 12.08 -5.50
C HIS A 203 -3.94 12.32 -7.00
N SER A 204 -5.16 12.28 -7.55
CA SER A 204 -5.46 12.41 -8.99
C SER A 204 -4.92 13.66 -9.70
N HIS A 205 -4.65 14.76 -8.97
CA HIS A 205 -4.26 16.05 -9.54
C HIS A 205 -2.76 16.28 -9.73
N TRP A 206 -1.89 15.36 -9.30
CA TRP A 206 -0.45 15.53 -9.49
C TRP A 206 -0.03 14.96 -10.85
N THR A 207 0.42 15.84 -11.74
CA THR A 207 1.05 15.61 -13.05
C THR A 207 2.27 14.69 -13.04
N ALA A 208 2.56 14.01 -11.93
CA ALA A 208 3.63 13.06 -11.86
C ALA A 208 3.19 11.71 -12.48
N ASP A 209 4.15 11.01 -13.07
CA ASP A 209 4.08 9.64 -13.60
C ASP A 209 3.83 8.57 -12.51
N TRP A 210 3.03 8.87 -11.48
CA TRP A 210 2.90 8.09 -10.24
C TRP A 210 1.64 7.21 -10.18
N LEU A 211 1.02 6.91 -11.32
CA LEU A 211 0.43 5.58 -11.54
C LEU A 211 1.57 4.54 -11.62
N THR A 212 2.46 4.56 -10.62
CA THR A 212 3.50 3.58 -10.40
C THR A 212 2.78 2.33 -9.94
N ARG A 213 2.26 1.58 -10.93
CA ARG A 213 2.00 0.14 -10.90
C ARG A 213 1.34 -0.34 -9.60
N LEU A 214 0.01 -0.36 -9.56
CA LEU A 214 -0.74 -1.28 -8.68
C LEU A 214 -0.70 -2.75 -9.19
N SER A 215 0.40 -3.08 -9.88
CA SER A 215 0.83 -4.39 -10.39
C SER A 215 0.17 -4.96 -11.66
N MET A 216 0.84 -4.75 -12.79
CA MET A 216 1.09 -5.80 -13.79
C MET A 216 2.61 -5.84 -14.03
N PRO A 217 3.22 -7.04 -14.01
CA PRO A 217 3.58 -7.62 -15.30
C PRO A 217 3.20 -9.11 -15.39
N GLN A 218 2.55 -9.46 -16.49
CA GLN A 218 2.45 -10.85 -16.94
C GLN A 218 3.83 -11.33 -17.42
N TRP A 219 4.27 -12.50 -16.95
CA TRP A 219 5.30 -13.29 -17.64
C TRP A 219 4.81 -14.73 -17.81
N ARG A 220 5.12 -15.35 -18.96
CA ARG A 220 4.78 -16.75 -19.26
C ARG A 220 5.44 -17.67 -18.23
N GLY A 221 4.64 -18.49 -17.53
CA GLY A 221 5.11 -19.47 -16.55
C GLY A 221 4.92 -19.11 -15.07
N ALA A 222 4.09 -18.12 -14.73
CA ALA A 222 3.84 -17.76 -13.33
C ALA A 222 3.04 -18.85 -12.56
N PRO A 223 3.48 -19.31 -11.38
CA PRO A 223 2.76 -20.28 -10.54
C PRO A 223 1.58 -19.67 -9.76
N GLU A 224 0.68 -20.53 -9.25
CA GLU A 224 -0.62 -20.24 -8.59
C GLU A 224 -0.63 -19.06 -7.61
N TRP A 225 -1.74 -18.32 -7.53
CA TRP A 225 -1.90 -17.06 -6.79
C TRP A 225 -2.02 -17.23 -5.24
N SER A 226 -1.84 -16.15 -4.49
CA SER A 226 -2.06 -16.05 -3.03
C SER A 226 -3.01 -14.90 -2.70
N ILE A 227 -3.75 -14.99 -1.59
CA ILE A 227 -4.79 -14.05 -1.16
C ILE A 227 -4.34 -13.37 0.13
N PHE A 228 -4.39 -12.06 0.16
CA PHE A 228 -4.22 -11.24 1.34
C PHE A 228 -5.59 -11.00 1.99
N SER A 229 -5.77 -11.45 3.24
CA SER A 229 -7.00 -11.24 4.02
C SER A 229 -6.70 -10.45 5.29
N SER A 230 -7.58 -9.54 5.72
CA SER A 230 -7.32 -8.56 6.80
C SER A 230 -7.09 -9.10 8.23
N HIS A 231 -6.87 -10.40 8.41
CA HIS A 231 -6.57 -10.98 9.72
C HIS A 231 -5.08 -10.87 10.08
N ARG A 232 -4.77 -10.42 11.31
CA ARG A 232 -3.40 -10.18 11.81
C ARG A 232 -2.53 -11.44 11.68
N GLY A 233 -1.39 -11.32 11.00
CA GLY A 233 -0.32 -12.32 11.05
C GLY A 233 0.72 -12.14 9.96
N GLY A 234 1.95 -11.78 10.34
CA GLY A 234 3.13 -11.80 9.46
C GLY A 234 4.40 -12.07 10.28
N THR A 235 5.30 -12.88 9.74
CA THR A 235 6.65 -13.17 10.28
C THR A 235 7.72 -12.62 9.32
N ALA A 236 8.98 -12.59 9.75
CA ALA A 236 10.09 -11.95 9.03
C ALA A 236 10.38 -12.53 7.62
N GLU A 237 9.84 -13.71 7.29
CA GLU A 237 10.12 -14.43 6.04
C GLU A 237 9.19 -14.01 4.86
N THR A 238 8.16 -13.20 5.10
CA THR A 238 7.12 -12.86 4.09
C THR A 238 7.12 -11.39 3.65
N TRP A 239 8.29 -10.75 3.61
CA TRP A 239 8.37 -9.30 3.40
C TRP A 239 8.52 -8.88 1.92
N PRO A 240 7.76 -7.85 1.45
CA PRO A 240 7.88 -7.34 0.09
C PRO A 240 9.08 -6.43 -0.16
N VAL A 241 9.30 -6.23 -1.47
CA VAL A 241 10.22 -5.33 -2.21
C VAL A 241 10.28 -3.86 -1.74
N ASP A 242 9.49 -3.46 -0.73
CA ASP A 242 9.37 -2.09 -0.22
C ASP A 242 10.65 -1.56 0.40
N ILE A 243 11.52 -2.42 0.94
CA ILE A 243 12.83 -2.00 1.47
C ILE A 243 13.72 -1.42 0.37
N PHE A 244 13.61 -1.94 -0.86
CA PHE A 244 14.39 -1.48 -2.02
C PHE A 244 13.78 -0.21 -2.63
N VAL A 245 12.46 -0.06 -2.63
CA VAL A 245 11.77 1.15 -3.11
C VAL A 245 11.98 2.32 -2.15
N LEU A 246 11.88 2.07 -0.83
CA LEU A 246 12.15 3.09 0.19
C LEU A 246 13.63 3.49 0.21
N GLY A 247 14.53 2.49 0.09
CA GLY A 247 15.96 2.71 -0.12
C GLY A 247 16.21 3.61 -1.32
N ARG A 248 15.59 3.35 -2.47
CA ARG A 248 15.73 4.17 -3.70
C ARG A 248 15.09 5.55 -3.61
N LYS A 249 14.02 5.74 -2.84
CA LYS A 249 13.30 7.03 -2.74
C LYS A 249 13.91 7.97 -1.69
N HIS A 250 14.54 7.42 -0.65
CA HIS A 250 15.10 8.18 0.47
C HIS A 250 16.62 8.02 0.62
N TRP A 251 17.34 7.45 -0.37
CA TRP A 251 18.79 7.24 -0.30
C TRP A 251 19.56 8.54 0.00
N ILE A 252 19.13 9.68 -0.55
CA ILE A 252 19.76 10.98 -0.29
C ILE A 252 19.64 11.34 1.19
N VAL A 253 18.44 11.21 1.77
CA VAL A 253 18.19 11.56 3.18
C VAL A 253 18.95 10.60 4.11
N SER A 254 18.96 9.30 3.82
CA SER A 254 19.73 8.31 4.58
C SER A 254 21.24 8.56 4.49
N THR A 255 21.75 8.87 3.30
CA THR A 255 23.19 9.13 3.08
C THR A 255 23.61 10.42 3.79
N VAL A 256 22.84 11.50 3.63
CA VAL A 256 23.12 12.79 4.29
C VAL A 256 23.03 12.65 5.81
N SER A 257 22.03 11.95 6.34
CA SER A 257 21.89 11.73 7.79
C SER A 257 23.02 10.86 8.35
N GLY A 258 23.46 9.84 7.60
CA GLY A 258 24.61 9.00 7.95
C GLY A 258 25.92 9.79 7.98
N VAL A 259 26.17 10.62 6.96
CA VAL A 259 27.36 11.49 6.91
C VAL A 259 27.35 12.52 8.04
N LEU A 260 26.20 13.15 8.31
CA LEU A 260 26.05 14.13 9.40
C LEU A 260 26.26 13.46 10.76
N GLY A 261 25.72 12.26 10.95
CA GLY A 261 25.90 11.45 12.17
C GLY A 261 27.37 11.08 12.41
N CYS A 262 28.08 10.63 11.38
CA CYS A 262 29.51 10.36 11.44
C CYS A 262 30.32 11.62 11.78
N ALA A 263 30.01 12.76 11.15
CA ALA A 263 30.70 14.02 11.43
C ALA A 263 30.50 14.49 12.88
N ILE A 264 29.28 14.39 13.41
CA ILE A 264 28.96 14.71 14.81
C ILE A 264 29.68 13.75 15.76
N GLY A 265 29.69 12.45 15.45
CA GLY A 265 30.39 11.43 16.24
C GLY A 265 31.90 11.68 16.33
N ILE A 266 32.54 11.99 15.20
CA ILE A 266 33.96 12.35 15.13
C ILE A 266 34.23 13.62 15.94
N TYR A 267 33.41 14.66 15.79
CA TYR A 267 33.56 15.91 16.54
C TYR A 267 33.47 15.70 18.06
N LEU A 268 32.46 14.96 18.52
CA LEU A 268 32.29 14.65 19.94
C LEU A 268 33.41 13.76 20.47
N GLY A 269 33.86 12.77 19.69
CA GLY A 269 35.00 11.92 20.03
C GLY A 269 36.30 12.71 20.20
N VAL A 270 36.61 13.61 19.27
CA VAL A 270 37.77 14.52 19.35
C VAL A 270 37.66 15.44 20.56
N LYS A 271 36.48 15.99 20.83
CA LYS A 271 36.23 16.87 21.99
C LYS A 271 36.43 16.12 23.32
N LEU A 272 35.94 14.88 23.41
CA LEU A 272 36.14 14.00 24.57
C LEU A 272 37.61 13.62 24.76
N LEU A 273 38.31 13.27 23.68
CA LEU A 273 39.75 12.96 23.71
C LEU A 273 40.59 14.17 24.13
N ARG A 274 40.28 15.37 23.64
CA ARG A 274 40.92 16.62 24.07
C ARG A 274 40.68 16.89 25.55
N LYS A 275 39.45 16.71 26.04
CA LYS A 275 39.10 16.86 27.47
C LYS A 275 39.83 15.83 28.34
N ARG A 276 39.99 14.59 27.87
CA ARG A 276 40.70 13.50 28.56
C ARG A 276 42.22 13.74 28.61
N ARG A 277 42.82 14.22 27.51
CA ARG A 277 44.24 14.65 27.46
C ARG A 277 44.50 15.86 28.36
N ALA A 278 43.61 16.85 28.40
CA ALA A 278 43.73 18.01 29.27
C ALA A 278 43.69 17.63 30.76
N ARG A 279 42.89 16.63 31.14
CA ARG A 279 42.86 16.08 32.52
C ARG A 279 44.14 15.32 32.89
N ARG A 280 44.77 14.58 31.96
CA ARG A 280 46.04 13.89 32.23
C ARG A 280 47.24 14.82 32.42
N ARG A 281 47.21 16.05 31.88
CA ARG A 281 48.29 17.04 32.05
C ARG A 281 48.26 17.79 33.40
N ARG A 282 47.19 17.69 34.19
CA ARG A 282 47.05 18.38 35.49
C ARG A 282 47.39 17.49 36.69
N GLY A 283 48.42 16.66 36.56
CA GLY A 283 48.90 15.75 37.60
C GLY A 283 50.34 16.03 38.00
N TYR A 284 50.60 17.18 38.62
CA TYR A 284 51.79 17.38 39.46
C TYR A 284 51.29 17.98 40.79
N ARG A 285 51.54 17.30 41.91
CA ARG A 285 51.41 17.84 43.27
C ARG A 285 52.80 18.18 43.78
N PRO A 286 53.02 19.35 44.40
CA PRO A 286 54.30 19.65 45.02
C PRO A 286 54.51 18.75 46.24
N VAL A 287 55.72 18.21 46.38
CA VAL A 287 56.14 17.49 47.59
C VAL A 287 56.42 18.54 48.65
N SER A 288 55.65 18.53 49.74
CA SER A 288 55.96 19.32 50.93
C SER A 288 57.20 18.74 51.59
N VAL A 289 58.25 19.55 51.69
CA VAL A 289 59.42 19.26 52.51
C VAL A 289 58.97 19.24 53.97
N SER A 290 59.05 18.07 54.61
CA SER A 290 58.96 17.97 56.07
C SER A 290 60.36 17.78 56.64
N GLU A 291 60.88 18.84 57.25
CA GLU A 291 61.91 18.74 58.28
C GLU A 291 61.40 17.87 59.43
N SER A 292 62.16 16.84 59.81
CA SER A 292 62.39 16.49 61.21
C SER A 292 63.48 15.41 61.35
N ARG A 293 64.64 15.86 61.85
CA ARG A 293 65.57 15.21 62.80
C ARG A 293 65.41 13.70 63.04
N VAL A 294 66.49 12.93 62.88
CA VAL A 294 67.51 12.65 63.92
C VAL A 294 68.88 12.58 63.24
#